data_AF-A0A353CB90-F1
#
_entry.id   AF-A0A353CB90-F1
#
_cell.length_a   1.000
_cell.length_b   1.000
_cell.length_c   1.000
_cell.angle_alpha   90.00
_cell.angle_beta   90.00
_cell.angle_gamma   90.00
#
_symmetry.space_group_name_H-M   'P 1'
#
loop_
_entity.id
_entity.type
_entity.pdbx_description
1 polymer ?
#
loop_
_entity_poly.entity_id
_entity_poly.type
_entity_poly.pdbx_seq_one_letter_code
_entity_poly.pdbx_strand_id
1 'polypeptide(L)'
;MTIKFVKGNLLEAKVDALVNTVNTIGVMGKGIALMFKERFTTNFKEYEAACRAGEVRVGEMFVTANSEFDGPKWIINFPTKEQWYRPTRLEWIESGMVSLKKVIREKGIKSVAVPPLGCGNGGLKWNVVRPIIERELSELDDVDVIVYEPVAKYQNVAKKQGVEKLTPARAMIAELIRRYWVLGIECTFIEAQKLAWFLGRNINRLGLDDPLKLQFTANRYGPYAHQLSHLLNQLDGSYLHCDKRIADANAFDSVWFEDSKREKLALYLKTEAQAYLPAVEATDRLIDGFQSPLGMEVLATVDWLVTREHVQPTLSAVREGISNWPAGRSHAKRKEELFSDNLLELAIERLSSIPPAE
;
A
#
# COMPACT_ATOMS: atom_id res chain seq x y z
N MET A 1 5.30 -34.48 -19.00
CA MET A 1 4.54 -33.23 -18.90
C MET A 1 3.60 -33.25 -17.69
N THR A 2 3.78 -32.35 -16.72
CA THR A 2 2.81 -32.16 -15.63
C THR A 2 2.62 -30.66 -15.37
N ILE A 3 1.51 -30.09 -15.85
CA ILE A 3 1.06 -28.77 -15.39
C ILE A 3 0.22 -28.98 -14.14
N LYS A 4 0.66 -28.42 -13.01
CA LYS A 4 -0.07 -28.49 -11.73
C LYS A 4 -0.62 -27.11 -11.39
N PHE A 5 -1.93 -27.03 -11.20
CA PHE A 5 -2.59 -25.85 -10.66
C PHE A 5 -2.65 -25.95 -9.14
N VAL A 6 -2.10 -24.96 -8.46
CA VAL A 6 -1.99 -24.96 -6.99
C VAL A 6 -2.36 -23.59 -6.43
N LYS A 7 -2.63 -23.57 -5.12
CA LYS A 7 -2.76 -22.34 -4.32
C LYS A 7 -1.62 -22.31 -3.31
N GLY A 8 -1.04 -21.15 -3.07
CA GLY A 8 0.05 -20.99 -2.10
C GLY A 8 0.95 -19.79 -2.40
N ASN A 9 2.16 -19.80 -1.82
CA ASN A 9 3.19 -18.80 -2.06
C ASN A 9 4.13 -19.26 -3.19
N LEU A 10 4.15 -18.51 -4.30
CA LEU A 10 5.02 -18.82 -5.45
C LEU A 10 6.50 -18.79 -5.10
N LEU A 11 6.92 -17.93 -4.17
CA LEU A 11 8.33 -17.82 -3.78
C LEU A 11 8.85 -19.06 -3.04
N GLU A 12 7.97 -19.93 -2.55
CA GLU A 12 8.34 -21.18 -1.87
C GLU A 12 8.44 -22.38 -2.82
N ALA A 13 8.15 -22.18 -4.12
CA ALA A 13 8.26 -23.23 -5.12
C ALA A 13 9.71 -23.70 -5.28
N LYS A 14 9.93 -25.02 -5.17
CA LYS A 14 11.21 -25.67 -5.42
C LYS A 14 11.35 -25.98 -6.91
N VAL A 15 11.76 -24.98 -7.68
CA VAL A 15 11.85 -25.03 -9.14
C VAL A 15 13.09 -24.30 -9.65
N ASP A 16 13.52 -24.57 -10.89
CA ASP A 16 14.67 -23.91 -11.51
C ASP A 16 14.41 -22.43 -11.81
N ALA A 17 13.17 -22.06 -12.12
CA ALA A 17 12.81 -20.70 -12.50
C ALA A 17 11.53 -20.21 -11.84
N LEU A 18 11.54 -18.95 -11.39
CA LEU A 18 10.34 -18.26 -10.90
C LEU A 18 9.96 -17.12 -11.86
N VAL A 19 8.68 -17.04 -12.21
CA VAL A 19 8.14 -15.94 -13.01
C VAL A 19 7.64 -14.82 -12.11
N ASN A 20 8.11 -13.60 -12.37
CA ASN A 20 7.71 -12.37 -11.71
C ASN A 20 6.90 -11.48 -12.67
N THR A 21 5.71 -11.03 -12.30
CA THR A 21 4.96 -10.07 -13.12
C THR A 21 5.42 -8.64 -12.86
N VAL A 22 5.96 -7.96 -13.87
CA VAL A 22 6.53 -6.61 -13.73
C VAL A 22 5.86 -5.60 -14.67
N ASN A 23 6.21 -4.32 -14.50
CA ASN A 23 5.96 -3.28 -15.49
C ASN A 23 7.23 -2.94 -16.28
N THR A 24 7.20 -1.95 -17.19
CA THR A 24 8.39 -1.54 -17.96
C THR A 24 9.08 -0.28 -17.41
N ILE A 25 8.60 0.30 -16.31
CA ILE A 25 9.11 1.56 -15.73
C ILE A 25 9.92 1.38 -14.44
N GLY A 26 10.32 0.15 -14.10
CA GLY A 26 11.27 -0.11 -13.01
C GLY A 26 10.66 -0.13 -11.60
N VAL A 27 9.33 -0.20 -11.46
CA VAL A 27 8.68 -0.09 -10.13
C VAL A 27 8.15 -1.44 -9.65
N MET A 28 8.70 -1.99 -8.57
CA MET A 28 8.15 -3.19 -7.89
C MET A 28 7.56 -2.80 -6.53
N GLY A 29 6.38 -2.16 -6.55
CA GLY A 29 5.80 -1.52 -5.36
C GLY A 29 4.67 -2.25 -4.66
N LYS A 30 4.09 -3.29 -5.28
CA LYS A 30 2.94 -4.04 -4.75
C LYS A 30 2.88 -5.45 -5.31
N GLY A 31 2.06 -6.29 -4.69
CA GLY A 31 1.78 -7.66 -5.07
C GLY A 31 3.03 -8.52 -5.11
N ILE A 32 3.01 -9.53 -5.98
CA ILE A 32 4.12 -10.47 -6.12
C ILE A 32 5.44 -9.75 -6.48
N ALA A 33 5.40 -8.68 -7.28
CA ALA A 33 6.59 -7.93 -7.67
C ALA A 33 7.34 -7.34 -6.46
N LEU A 34 6.61 -6.81 -5.48
CA LEU A 34 7.23 -6.31 -4.24
C LEU A 34 7.93 -7.45 -3.48
N MET A 35 7.32 -8.64 -3.43
CA MET A 35 7.91 -9.80 -2.77
C MET A 35 9.19 -10.26 -3.49
N PHE A 36 9.21 -10.23 -4.83
CA PHE A 36 10.43 -10.48 -5.61
C PHE A 36 11.51 -9.44 -5.36
N LYS A 37 11.16 -8.15 -5.25
CA LYS A 37 12.11 -7.07 -4.92
C LYS A 37 12.77 -7.27 -3.56
N GLU A 38 11.99 -7.69 -2.56
CA GLU A 38 12.50 -7.92 -1.20
C GLU A 38 13.38 -9.18 -1.13
N ARG A 39 13.00 -10.27 -1.82
CA ARG A 39 13.76 -11.53 -1.80
C ARG A 39 14.98 -11.55 -2.71
N PHE A 40 14.84 -11.07 -3.95
CA PHE A 40 15.87 -11.14 -4.98
C PHE A 40 16.38 -9.73 -5.30
N THR A 41 17.15 -9.15 -4.39
CA THR A 41 17.59 -7.75 -4.49
C THR A 41 18.47 -7.47 -5.72
N THR A 42 19.28 -8.46 -6.14
CA THR A 42 20.12 -8.36 -7.35
C THR A 42 19.25 -8.30 -8.61
N ASN A 43 18.26 -9.19 -8.72
CA ASN A 43 17.27 -9.15 -9.80
C ASN A 43 16.59 -7.77 -9.90
N PHE A 44 16.18 -7.18 -8.77
CA PHE A 44 15.55 -5.85 -8.80
C PHE A 44 16.50 -4.76 -9.30
N LYS A 45 17.77 -4.75 -8.88
CA LYS A 45 18.76 -3.77 -9.34
C LYS A 45 19.01 -3.86 -10.85
N GLU A 46 19.16 -5.08 -11.37
CA GLU A 46 19.35 -5.32 -12.81
C GLU A 46 18.10 -4.92 -13.60
N TYR A 47 16.92 -5.32 -13.14
CA TYR A 47 15.64 -4.94 -13.75
C TYR A 47 15.43 -3.42 -13.77
N GLU A 48 15.73 -2.72 -12.67
CA GLU A 48 15.60 -1.27 -12.60
C GLU A 48 16.55 -0.57 -13.58
N ALA A 49 17.79 -1.03 -13.70
CA ALA A 49 18.75 -0.51 -14.66
C ALA A 49 18.29 -0.73 -16.11
N ALA A 50 17.84 -1.94 -16.45
CA ALA A 50 17.31 -2.29 -17.77
C ALA A 50 16.06 -1.47 -18.14
N CYS A 51 15.16 -1.23 -17.18
CA CYS A 51 14.02 -0.34 -17.38
C CYS A 51 14.46 1.11 -17.69
N ARG A 52 15.44 1.64 -16.96
CA ARG A 52 15.99 2.99 -17.22
C ARG A 52 16.66 3.07 -18.60
N ALA A 53 17.24 1.99 -19.08
CA ALA A 53 17.82 1.88 -20.42
C ALA A 53 16.79 1.63 -21.54
N GLY A 54 15.51 1.39 -21.22
CA GLY A 54 14.46 1.10 -22.21
C GLY A 54 14.53 -0.30 -22.82
N GLU A 55 15.19 -1.22 -22.12
CA GLU A 55 15.44 -2.61 -22.54
C GLU A 55 14.28 -3.55 -22.18
N VAL A 56 13.47 -3.20 -21.18
CA VAL A 56 12.32 -4.02 -20.76
C VAL A 56 11.06 -3.61 -21.51
N ARG A 57 10.47 -4.55 -22.26
CA ARG A 57 9.31 -4.30 -23.12
C ARG A 57 8.22 -5.37 -22.92
N VAL A 58 6.97 -4.98 -23.10
CA VAL A 58 5.86 -5.94 -23.13
C VAL A 58 6.06 -6.96 -24.25
N GLY A 59 5.78 -8.23 -23.97
CA GLY A 59 6.04 -9.34 -24.90
C GLY A 59 7.47 -9.89 -24.85
N GLU A 60 8.40 -9.28 -24.10
CA GLU A 60 9.79 -9.72 -23.98
C GLU A 60 10.14 -10.04 -22.52
N MET A 61 10.63 -11.24 -22.25
CA MET A 61 11.04 -11.61 -20.90
C MET A 61 12.39 -10.99 -20.55
N PHE A 62 12.47 -10.33 -19.39
CA PHE A 62 13.75 -9.88 -18.82
C PHE A 62 14.22 -10.90 -17.77
N VAL A 63 15.31 -11.60 -18.06
CA VAL A 63 15.76 -12.75 -17.27
C VAL A 63 17.05 -12.41 -16.53
N THR A 64 17.09 -12.68 -15.24
CA THR A 64 18.31 -12.56 -14.42
C THR A 64 18.70 -13.91 -13.85
N ALA A 65 20.00 -14.13 -13.67
CA ALA A 65 20.51 -15.28 -12.95
C ALA A 65 20.45 -14.99 -11.45
N ASN A 66 20.06 -15.99 -10.66
CA ASN A 66 20.13 -15.93 -9.21
C ASN A 66 21.38 -16.68 -8.73
N SER A 67 22.15 -16.06 -7.85
CA SER A 67 23.41 -16.63 -7.34
C SER A 67 23.24 -17.48 -6.08
N GLU A 68 22.02 -17.61 -5.56
CA GLU A 68 21.73 -18.45 -4.39
C GLU A 68 21.91 -19.93 -4.71
N PHE A 69 22.65 -20.64 -3.85
CA PHE A 69 22.96 -22.06 -4.04
C PHE A 69 21.73 -22.97 -3.89
N ASP A 70 20.81 -22.64 -2.98
CA ASP A 70 19.61 -23.42 -2.66
C ASP A 70 18.31 -22.68 -3.04
N GLY A 71 18.29 -22.14 -4.27
CA GLY A 71 17.20 -21.33 -4.79
C GLY A 71 16.94 -21.56 -6.28
N PRO A 72 15.92 -20.90 -6.85
CA PRO A 72 15.72 -20.92 -8.30
C PRO A 72 16.95 -20.32 -8.97
N LYS A 73 17.43 -20.93 -10.04
CA LYS A 73 18.57 -20.44 -10.83
C LYS A 73 18.22 -19.20 -11.65
N TRP A 74 16.95 -19.08 -12.04
CA TRP A 74 16.48 -18.02 -12.92
C TRP A 74 15.29 -17.26 -12.34
N ILE A 75 15.35 -15.93 -12.43
CA ILE A 75 14.19 -15.07 -12.20
C ILE A 75 13.77 -14.50 -13.55
N ILE A 76 12.55 -14.82 -13.98
CA ILE A 76 11.99 -14.40 -15.26
C ILE A 76 11.01 -13.27 -15.00
N ASN A 77 11.40 -12.03 -15.28
CA ASN A 77 10.50 -10.88 -15.18
C ASN A 77 9.66 -10.78 -16.44
N PHE A 78 8.37 -11.07 -16.28
CA PHE A 78 7.33 -11.05 -17.31
C PHE A 78 6.65 -9.68 -17.31
N PRO A 79 6.89 -8.81 -18.31
CA PRO A 79 6.28 -7.48 -18.35
C PRO A 79 4.80 -7.59 -18.75
N THR A 80 3.92 -7.41 -17.76
CA THR A 80 2.46 -7.46 -17.93
C THR A 80 1.83 -6.08 -17.98
N LYS A 81 2.64 -5.01 -17.90
CA LYS A 81 2.19 -3.62 -17.89
C LYS A 81 3.28 -2.70 -18.44
N GLU A 82 2.89 -1.61 -19.09
CA GLU A 82 3.81 -0.50 -19.32
C GLU A 82 3.91 0.37 -18.06
N GLN A 83 2.78 0.97 -17.66
CA GLN A 83 2.67 1.75 -16.43
C GLN A 83 1.99 0.93 -15.33
N TRP A 84 2.54 0.94 -14.11
CA TRP A 84 2.05 0.09 -13.01
C TRP A 84 0.60 0.35 -12.58
N TYR A 85 0.11 1.59 -12.76
CA TYR A 85 -1.23 2.02 -12.38
C TYR A 85 -2.30 1.75 -13.45
N ARG A 86 -1.91 1.41 -14.68
CA ARG A 86 -2.86 1.06 -15.76
C ARG A 86 -3.22 -0.44 -15.72
N PRO A 87 -4.39 -0.84 -16.25
CA PRO A 87 -4.75 -2.25 -16.37
C PRO A 87 -3.85 -3.00 -17.36
N THR A 88 -3.74 -4.32 -17.18
CA THR A 88 -3.03 -5.22 -18.09
C THR A 88 -3.91 -5.53 -19.30
N ARG A 89 -3.30 -5.66 -20.49
CA ARG A 89 -3.97 -6.09 -21.72
C ARG A 89 -3.75 -7.56 -21.99
N LEU A 90 -4.73 -8.21 -22.62
CA LEU A 90 -4.64 -9.64 -22.94
C LEU A 90 -3.52 -9.91 -23.96
N GLU A 91 -3.33 -9.01 -24.94
CA GLU A 91 -2.26 -9.16 -25.95
C GLU A 91 -0.85 -9.24 -25.33
N TRP A 92 -0.63 -8.59 -24.20
CA TRP A 92 0.65 -8.64 -23.47
C TRP A 92 0.88 -10.00 -22.81
N ILE A 93 -0.20 -10.69 -22.40
CA ILE A 93 -0.11 -12.04 -21.87
C ILE A 93 0.21 -13.01 -23.01
N GLU A 94 -0.50 -12.90 -24.14
CA GLU A 94 -0.29 -13.80 -25.28
C GLU A 94 1.14 -13.70 -25.83
N SER A 95 1.60 -12.49 -26.15
CA SER A 95 2.97 -12.25 -26.63
C SER A 95 4.03 -12.65 -25.59
N GLY A 96 3.80 -12.31 -24.31
CA GLY A 96 4.73 -12.67 -23.24
C GLY A 96 4.82 -14.18 -22.99
N MET A 97 3.74 -14.94 -23.17
CA MET A 97 3.76 -16.40 -23.03
C MET A 97 4.57 -17.08 -24.13
N VAL A 98 4.49 -16.58 -25.37
CA VAL A 98 5.35 -17.04 -26.48
C VAL A 98 6.82 -16.81 -26.14
N SER A 99 7.14 -15.63 -25.60
CA SER A 99 8.50 -15.27 -25.16
C SER A 99 8.98 -16.11 -23.98
N LEU A 100 8.12 -16.36 -23.00
CA LEU A 100 8.41 -17.22 -21.85
C LEU A 100 8.76 -18.65 -22.30
N LYS A 101 7.98 -19.24 -23.21
CA LYS A 101 8.23 -20.55 -23.78
C LYS A 101 9.61 -20.63 -24.46
N LYS A 102 9.98 -19.58 -25.21
CA LYS A 102 11.30 -19.47 -25.85
C LYS A 102 12.42 -19.44 -24.79
N VAL A 103 12.31 -18.59 -23.77
CA VAL A 103 13.29 -18.50 -22.68
C VAL A 103 13.48 -19.82 -21.95
N ILE A 104 12.38 -20.54 -21.65
CA ILE A 104 12.44 -21.84 -20.97
C ILE A 104 13.31 -22.83 -21.76
N ARG A 105 13.10 -22.90 -23.09
CA ARG A 105 13.90 -23.76 -23.98
C ARG A 105 15.36 -23.32 -24.06
N GLU A 106 15.61 -22.03 -24.29
CA GLU A 106 16.97 -21.49 -24.46
C GLU A 106 17.83 -21.62 -23.20
N LYS A 107 17.23 -21.51 -22.01
CA LYS A 107 17.92 -21.65 -20.72
C LYS A 107 17.94 -23.09 -20.19
N GLY A 108 17.32 -24.04 -20.89
CA GLY A 108 17.22 -25.44 -20.47
C GLY A 108 16.53 -25.62 -19.12
N ILE A 109 15.55 -24.77 -18.81
CA ILE A 109 14.80 -24.80 -17.54
C ILE A 109 13.95 -26.08 -17.48
N LYS A 110 14.08 -26.87 -16.40
CA LYS A 110 13.35 -28.13 -16.24
C LYS A 110 12.16 -28.01 -15.30
N SER A 111 12.08 -26.96 -14.51
CA SER A 111 10.92 -26.66 -13.69
C SER A 111 10.67 -25.17 -13.54
N VAL A 112 9.41 -24.74 -13.63
CA VAL A 112 9.04 -23.31 -13.56
C VAL A 112 7.75 -23.10 -12.76
N ALA A 113 7.73 -22.05 -11.94
CA ALA A 113 6.53 -21.59 -11.25
C ALA A 113 6.01 -20.29 -11.88
N VAL A 114 4.73 -20.27 -12.22
CA VAL A 114 4.06 -19.18 -12.94
C VAL A 114 2.91 -18.60 -12.09
N PRO A 115 2.88 -17.28 -11.83
CA PRO A 115 1.78 -16.64 -11.11
C PRO A 115 0.54 -16.47 -12.02
N PRO A 116 -0.61 -16.04 -11.47
CA PRO A 116 -1.78 -15.71 -12.27
C PRO A 116 -1.55 -14.39 -13.04
N LEU A 117 -0.96 -14.50 -14.23
CA LEU A 117 -0.45 -13.39 -15.03
C LEU A 117 -1.54 -12.33 -15.31
N GLY A 118 -1.25 -11.06 -15.03
CA GLY A 118 -2.19 -9.96 -15.27
C GLY A 118 -3.49 -10.01 -14.45
N CYS A 119 -3.66 -11.00 -13.57
CA CYS A 119 -4.82 -11.11 -12.69
C CYS A 119 -4.60 -10.28 -11.41
N GLY A 120 -5.69 -9.95 -10.71
CA GLY A 120 -5.62 -9.09 -9.51
C GLY A 120 -5.29 -7.64 -9.87
N ASN A 121 -4.06 -7.19 -9.60
CA ASN A 121 -3.60 -5.82 -9.88
C ASN A 121 -3.71 -5.42 -11.36
N GLY A 122 -3.67 -6.38 -12.30
CA GLY A 122 -3.84 -6.13 -13.73
C GLY A 122 -5.30 -6.14 -14.22
N GLY A 123 -6.24 -6.65 -13.41
CA GLY A 123 -7.66 -6.64 -13.71
C GLY A 123 -8.15 -7.71 -14.72
N LEU A 124 -7.27 -8.56 -15.26
CA LEU A 124 -7.70 -9.66 -16.13
C LEU A 124 -8.44 -10.74 -15.33
N LYS A 125 -9.40 -11.40 -16.00
CA LYS A 125 -10.16 -12.51 -15.41
C LYS A 125 -9.38 -13.82 -15.56
N TRP A 126 -9.27 -14.56 -14.47
CA TRP A 126 -8.49 -15.81 -14.44
C TRP A 126 -8.99 -16.86 -15.45
N ASN A 127 -10.30 -16.98 -15.62
CA ASN A 127 -10.90 -17.89 -16.60
C ASN A 127 -10.55 -17.56 -18.06
N VAL A 128 -10.04 -16.35 -18.34
CA VAL A 128 -9.54 -15.95 -19.67
C VAL A 128 -8.03 -16.20 -19.78
N VAL A 129 -7.28 -15.94 -18.71
CA VAL A 129 -5.81 -16.09 -18.70
C VAL A 129 -5.37 -17.55 -18.63
N ARG A 130 -6.05 -18.37 -17.82
CA ARG A 130 -5.69 -19.78 -17.60
C ARG A 130 -5.59 -20.59 -18.91
N PRO A 131 -6.56 -20.54 -19.83
CA PRO A 131 -6.46 -21.26 -21.10
C PRO A 131 -5.23 -20.88 -21.94
N ILE A 132 -4.76 -19.63 -21.86
CA ILE A 132 -3.56 -19.17 -22.58
C ILE A 132 -2.31 -19.82 -21.97
N ILE A 133 -2.22 -19.85 -20.64
CA ILE A 133 -1.11 -20.51 -19.93
C ILE A 133 -1.07 -22.00 -20.26
N GLU A 134 -2.23 -22.68 -20.19
CA GLU A 134 -2.36 -24.10 -20.51
C GLU A 134 -1.92 -24.38 -21.95
N ARG A 135 -2.44 -23.62 -22.92
CA ARG A 135 -2.09 -23.77 -24.34
C ARG A 135 -0.60 -23.65 -24.57
N GLU A 136 0.02 -22.55 -24.14
CA GLU A 136 1.42 -22.27 -24.47
C GLU A 136 2.39 -23.19 -23.74
N LEU A 137 2.16 -23.49 -22.45
CA LEU A 137 3.07 -24.33 -21.67
C LEU A 137 2.83 -25.83 -21.90
N SER A 138 1.73 -26.22 -22.55
CA SER A 138 1.49 -27.61 -22.92
C SER A 138 2.43 -28.15 -23.99
N GLU A 139 3.10 -27.27 -24.74
CA GLU A 139 4.11 -27.63 -25.74
C GLU A 139 5.51 -27.92 -25.14
N LEU A 140 5.61 -28.00 -23.81
CA LEU A 140 6.86 -28.27 -23.08
C LEU A 140 6.77 -29.64 -22.40
N ASP A 141 7.13 -30.69 -23.14
CA ASP A 141 6.94 -32.08 -22.70
C ASP A 141 7.84 -32.49 -21.52
N ASP A 142 9.01 -31.84 -21.40
CA ASP A 142 10.11 -32.15 -20.48
C ASP A 142 10.30 -31.12 -19.35
N VAL A 143 9.28 -30.29 -19.10
CA VAL A 143 9.30 -29.24 -18.07
C VAL A 143 8.17 -29.46 -17.06
N ASP A 144 8.51 -29.44 -15.77
CA ASP A 144 7.53 -29.43 -14.68
C ASP A 144 7.02 -28.00 -14.45
N VAL A 145 5.72 -27.78 -14.67
CA VAL A 145 5.12 -26.45 -14.59
C VAL A 145 4.17 -26.40 -13.39
N ILE A 146 4.40 -25.44 -12.50
CA ILE A 146 3.51 -25.15 -11.38
C ILE A 146 2.84 -23.80 -11.65
N VAL A 147 1.53 -23.79 -11.85
CA VAL A 147 0.75 -22.57 -12.05
C VAL A 147 0.00 -22.24 -10.76
N TYR A 148 0.27 -21.07 -10.21
CA TYR A 148 -0.43 -20.57 -9.02
C TYR A 148 -1.73 -19.90 -9.42
N GLU A 149 -2.84 -20.37 -8.86
CA GLU A 149 -4.15 -19.78 -9.08
C GLU A 149 -4.34 -18.50 -8.26
N PRO A 150 -5.12 -17.52 -8.76
CA PRO A 150 -5.49 -16.37 -7.95
C PRO A 150 -6.39 -16.83 -6.79
N VAL A 151 -5.98 -16.44 -5.59
CA VAL A 151 -6.73 -16.65 -4.36
C VAL A 151 -7.41 -15.34 -3.95
N ALA A 152 -8.65 -15.42 -3.45
CA ALA A 152 -9.45 -14.25 -3.05
C ALA A 152 -8.75 -13.39 -1.98
N LYS A 153 -8.01 -14.07 -1.09
CA LYS A 153 -6.97 -13.47 -0.27
C LYS A 153 -5.65 -13.96 -0.84
N TYR A 154 -4.96 -13.12 -1.62
CA TYR A 154 -3.58 -13.40 -1.99
C TYR A 154 -2.81 -13.73 -0.73
N GLN A 155 -2.06 -14.83 -0.70
CA GLN A 155 -1.04 -15.06 0.31
C GLN A 155 0.14 -14.07 0.09
N ASN A 156 -0.16 -12.78 -0.05
CA ASN A 156 0.75 -11.74 0.37
C ASN A 156 0.76 -11.84 1.88
N VAL A 157 1.45 -12.88 2.37
CA VAL A 157 1.56 -13.21 3.78
C VAL A 157 1.95 -11.92 4.47
N ALA A 158 1.24 -11.61 5.56
CA ALA A 158 1.61 -10.54 6.47
C ALA A 158 3.13 -10.57 6.64
N LYS A 159 3.75 -9.39 6.58
CA LYS A 159 5.20 -9.31 6.59
C LYS A 159 5.69 -9.96 7.90
N LYS A 160 6.52 -11.03 7.79
CA LYS A 160 6.95 -11.80 8.97
C LYS A 160 7.96 -11.05 9.84
N GLN A 161 8.67 -10.08 9.25
CA GLN A 161 9.69 -9.27 9.91
C GLN A 161 9.65 -7.85 9.35
N GLY A 162 9.40 -6.87 10.22
CA GLY A 162 9.42 -5.44 9.91
C GLY A 162 10.66 -4.73 10.46
N VAL A 163 10.73 -3.42 10.28
CA VAL A 163 11.85 -2.62 10.82
C VAL A 163 11.75 -2.54 12.34
N GLU A 164 12.86 -2.81 13.04
CA GLU A 164 12.92 -2.72 14.51
C GLU A 164 13.30 -1.32 15.02
N LYS A 165 14.01 -0.54 14.21
CA LYS A 165 14.50 0.80 14.57
C LYS A 165 13.41 1.85 14.36
N LEU A 166 13.01 2.49 15.46
CA LEU A 166 12.07 3.60 15.44
C LEU A 166 12.73 4.91 14.97
N THR A 167 11.90 5.78 14.42
CA THR A 167 12.14 7.21 14.22
C THR A 167 10.99 7.97 14.88
N PRO A 168 11.11 9.29 15.14
CA PRO A 168 10.00 10.04 15.73
C PRO A 168 8.70 9.91 14.92
N ALA A 169 8.79 10.04 13.58
CA ALA A 169 7.66 9.86 12.66
C ALA A 169 6.97 8.49 12.82
N ARG A 170 7.76 7.41 12.84
CA ARG A 170 7.26 6.04 13.01
C ARG A 170 6.62 5.83 14.38
N ALA A 171 7.27 6.33 15.42
CA ALA A 171 6.81 6.16 16.80
C ALA A 171 5.48 6.87 17.04
N MET A 172 5.34 8.12 16.60
CA MET A 172 4.09 8.87 16.77
C MET A 172 2.92 8.25 16.02
N ILE A 173 3.12 7.85 14.76
CA ILE A 173 2.05 7.21 13.97
C ILE A 173 1.65 5.86 14.58
N ALA A 174 2.61 5.03 14.97
CA ALA A 174 2.33 3.75 15.63
C ALA A 174 1.57 3.95 16.95
N GLU A 175 1.93 4.95 17.75
CA GLU A 175 1.26 5.25 19.01
C GLU A 175 -0.16 5.76 18.81
N LEU A 176 -0.41 6.62 17.83
CA LEU A 176 -1.76 7.08 17.50
C LEU A 176 -2.65 5.92 17.04
N ILE A 177 -2.14 5.04 16.17
CA ILE A 177 -2.88 3.83 15.75
C ILE A 177 -3.16 2.93 16.96
N ARG A 178 -2.17 2.73 17.85
CA ARG A 178 -2.35 1.94 19.08
C ARG A 178 -3.45 2.52 19.97
N ARG A 179 -3.43 3.83 20.24
CA ARG A 179 -4.43 4.51 21.07
C ARG A 179 -5.82 4.41 20.46
N TYR A 180 -5.92 4.62 19.15
CA TYR A 180 -7.16 4.50 18.41
C TYR A 180 -7.74 3.08 18.48
N TRP A 181 -6.90 2.06 18.33
CA TRP A 181 -7.31 0.66 18.41
C TRP A 181 -7.83 0.26 19.79
N VAL A 182 -7.19 0.74 20.86
CA VAL A 182 -7.56 0.42 22.25
C VAL A 182 -8.99 0.85 22.59
N LEU A 183 -9.56 1.81 21.85
CA LEU A 183 -10.96 2.23 21.98
C LEU A 183 -11.97 1.23 21.40
N GLY A 184 -11.51 0.12 20.82
CA GLY A 184 -12.36 -0.90 20.21
C GLY A 184 -12.85 -0.54 18.80
N ILE A 185 -12.26 0.48 18.17
CA ILE A 185 -12.58 0.92 16.82
C ILE A 185 -11.47 0.45 15.88
N GLU A 186 -11.85 -0.21 14.79
CA GLU A 186 -10.89 -0.62 13.76
C GLU A 186 -10.26 0.62 13.10
N CYS A 187 -8.93 0.70 13.15
CA CYS A 187 -8.19 1.70 12.41
C CYS A 187 -7.98 1.21 10.98
N THR A 188 -8.62 1.82 9.98
CA THR A 188 -8.28 1.55 8.57
C THR A 188 -7.21 2.53 8.07
N PHE A 189 -6.79 2.39 6.82
CA PHE A 189 -5.91 3.39 6.18
C PHE A 189 -6.54 4.78 6.14
N ILE A 190 -7.87 4.86 6.04
CA ILE A 190 -8.57 6.15 6.06
C ILE A 190 -8.36 6.83 7.41
N GLU A 191 -8.51 6.11 8.52
CA GLU A 191 -8.28 6.65 9.86
C GLU A 191 -6.81 6.99 10.08
N ALA A 192 -5.88 6.15 9.62
CA ALA A 192 -4.45 6.43 9.68
C ALA A 192 -4.06 7.73 8.96
N GLN A 193 -4.65 8.01 7.79
CA GLN A 193 -4.44 9.28 7.05
C GLN A 193 -4.90 10.49 7.86
N LYS A 194 -6.06 10.39 8.53
CA LYS A 194 -6.61 11.47 9.34
C LYS A 194 -5.82 11.69 10.63
N LEU A 195 -5.39 10.61 11.29
CA LEU A 195 -4.49 10.67 12.45
C LEU A 195 -3.17 11.38 12.07
N ALA A 196 -2.58 11.02 10.94
CA ALA A 196 -1.36 11.66 10.43
C ALA A 196 -1.57 13.13 10.07
N TRP A 197 -2.72 13.47 9.47
CA TRP A 197 -3.11 14.85 9.16
C TRP A 197 -3.16 15.71 10.43
N PHE A 198 -3.89 15.27 11.45
CA PHE A 198 -4.02 16.00 12.72
C PHE A 198 -2.70 16.05 13.49
N LEU A 199 -1.90 15.00 13.44
CA LEU A 199 -0.56 15.01 14.02
C LEU A 199 0.32 16.07 13.37
N GLY A 200 0.36 16.14 12.04
CA GLY A 200 1.11 17.17 11.31
C GLY A 200 0.62 18.59 11.64
N ARG A 201 -0.71 18.78 11.76
CA ARG A 201 -1.30 20.05 12.21
C ARG A 201 -0.81 20.44 13.61
N ASN A 202 -0.82 19.51 14.56
CA ASN A 202 -0.36 19.77 15.93
C ASN A 202 1.15 19.97 16.06
N ILE A 203 1.96 19.27 15.28
CA ILE A 203 3.42 19.48 15.20
C ILE A 203 3.70 20.92 14.76
N ASN A 204 3.06 21.37 13.67
CA ASN A 204 3.22 22.73 13.15
C ASN A 204 2.72 23.78 14.14
N ARG A 205 1.57 23.53 14.79
CA ARG A 205 0.99 24.43 15.80
C ARG A 205 1.89 24.61 17.02
N LEU A 206 2.69 23.60 17.36
CA LEU A 206 3.63 23.63 18.47
C LEU A 206 5.03 24.12 18.07
N GLY A 207 5.24 24.55 16.82
CA GLY A 207 6.53 25.03 16.33
C GLY A 207 7.63 23.96 16.31
N LEU A 208 7.25 22.68 16.25
CA LEU A 208 8.20 21.56 16.25
C LEU A 208 8.69 21.26 14.83
N ASP A 209 9.93 20.79 14.70
CA ASP A 209 10.46 20.27 13.43
C ASP A 209 9.62 19.08 12.96
N ASP A 210 9.03 19.16 11.75
CA ASP A 210 8.18 18.09 11.21
C ASP A 210 8.99 16.90 10.67
N PRO A 211 9.01 15.74 11.36
CA PRO A 211 9.70 14.55 10.88
C PRO A 211 8.83 13.74 9.90
N LEU A 212 7.52 14.02 9.80
CA LEU A 212 6.59 13.33 8.92
C LEU A 212 6.78 13.80 7.46
N LYS A 213 6.95 15.11 7.26
CA LYS A 213 7.14 15.76 5.94
C LYS A 213 6.09 15.33 4.92
N LEU A 214 4.86 15.12 5.40
CA LEU A 214 3.75 14.58 4.59
C LEU A 214 3.10 15.69 3.77
N GLN A 215 2.97 15.44 2.47
CA GLN A 215 2.26 16.31 1.54
C GLN A 215 0.84 15.79 1.33
N PHE A 216 -0.11 16.49 1.91
CA PHE A 216 -1.53 16.14 1.81
C PHE A 216 -2.19 16.86 0.63
N THR A 217 -3.09 16.15 -0.03
CA THR A 217 -4.07 16.70 -0.98
C THR A 217 -5.48 16.34 -0.56
N ALA A 218 -6.46 17.13 -0.99
CA ALA A 218 -7.86 16.76 -0.86
C ALA A 218 -8.15 15.49 -1.68
N ASN A 219 -8.87 14.53 -1.08
CA ASN A 219 -9.25 13.27 -1.74
C ASN A 219 -10.66 12.85 -1.30
N ARG A 220 -11.12 11.67 -1.75
CA ARG A 220 -12.48 11.14 -1.55
C ARG A 220 -12.94 11.14 -0.09
N TYR A 221 -12.07 10.76 0.85
CA TYR A 221 -12.38 10.63 2.28
C TYR A 221 -11.71 11.72 3.13
N GLY A 222 -11.40 12.88 2.54
CA GLY A 222 -10.69 13.96 3.22
C GLY A 222 -9.20 14.04 2.81
N PRO A 223 -8.35 14.62 3.67
CA PRO A 223 -6.92 14.77 3.41
C PRO A 223 -6.22 13.43 3.19
N TYR A 224 -5.35 13.35 2.18
CA TYR A 224 -4.61 12.14 1.84
C TYR A 224 -3.16 12.45 1.48
N ALA A 225 -2.21 11.71 2.06
CA ALA A 225 -0.81 11.73 1.71
C ALA A 225 -0.33 10.35 1.24
N HIS A 226 0.10 10.22 -0.02
CA HIS A 226 0.64 8.97 -0.56
C HIS A 226 1.90 8.50 0.20
N GLN A 227 2.69 9.46 0.69
CA GLN A 227 3.93 9.19 1.44
C GLN A 227 3.68 8.41 2.74
N LEU A 228 2.50 8.55 3.36
CA LEU A 228 2.15 7.84 4.58
C LEU A 228 2.12 6.31 4.35
N SER A 229 1.70 5.86 3.17
CA SER A 229 1.68 4.43 2.83
C SER A 229 3.08 3.81 2.91
N HIS A 230 4.13 4.56 2.55
CA HIS A 230 5.50 4.09 2.71
C HIS A 230 5.93 4.00 4.18
N LEU A 231 5.54 4.96 5.01
CA LEU A 231 5.81 4.94 6.45
C LEU A 231 5.12 3.75 7.12
N LEU A 232 3.83 3.54 6.86
CA LEU A 232 3.08 2.39 7.39
C LEU A 232 3.71 1.07 6.94
N ASN A 233 4.11 0.96 5.65
CA ASN A 233 4.71 -0.26 5.12
C ASN A 233 6.10 -0.57 5.72
N GLN A 234 6.81 0.43 6.25
CA GLN A 234 8.06 0.21 6.98
C GLN A 234 7.83 -0.38 8.38
N LEU A 235 6.64 -0.14 8.96
CA LEU A 235 6.22 -0.70 10.24
C LEU A 235 5.50 -2.05 10.11
N ASP A 236 5.07 -2.41 8.89
CA ASP A 236 4.43 -3.69 8.59
C ASP A 236 5.33 -4.87 8.99
N GLY A 237 4.78 -5.78 9.79
CA GLY A 237 5.46 -6.96 10.29
C GLY A 237 6.35 -6.74 11.52
N SER A 238 6.31 -5.56 12.13
CA SER A 238 6.98 -5.31 13.42
C SER A 238 6.11 -4.54 14.40
N TYR A 239 5.80 -3.28 14.13
CA TYR A 239 4.96 -2.44 15.00
C TYR A 239 3.53 -2.38 14.52
N LEU A 240 3.32 -2.53 13.21
CA LEU A 240 2.01 -2.54 12.59
C LEU A 240 1.79 -3.85 11.81
N HIS A 241 0.53 -4.22 11.69
CA HIS A 241 0.09 -5.38 10.93
C HIS A 241 -1.19 -5.06 10.17
N CYS A 242 -1.45 -5.86 9.14
CA CYS A 242 -2.69 -5.86 8.38
C CYS A 242 -2.95 -7.32 7.96
N ASP A 243 -4.22 -7.66 7.66
CA ASP A 243 -4.62 -9.00 7.20
C ASP A 243 -3.90 -9.43 5.92
N LYS A 244 -3.42 -8.45 5.17
CA LYS A 244 -2.52 -8.56 4.03
C LYS A 244 -1.35 -7.60 4.22
N ARG A 245 -0.37 -7.62 3.32
CA ARG A 245 0.70 -6.61 3.34
C ARG A 245 0.12 -5.20 3.23
N ILE A 246 0.62 -4.27 4.04
CA ILE A 246 0.19 -2.86 4.03
C ILE A 246 0.36 -2.22 2.65
N ALA A 247 1.39 -2.60 1.89
CA ALA A 247 1.57 -2.16 0.51
C ALA A 247 0.47 -2.61 -0.48
N ASP A 248 -0.29 -3.65 -0.13
CA ASP A 248 -1.38 -4.21 -0.93
C ASP A 248 -2.77 -3.88 -0.36
N ALA A 249 -2.81 -3.11 0.72
CA ALA A 249 -4.04 -2.77 1.40
C ALA A 249 -4.83 -1.69 0.66
N ASN A 250 -6.14 -1.87 0.68
CA ASN A 250 -7.14 -0.93 0.23
C ASN A 250 -7.50 0.03 1.38
N ALA A 251 -8.22 1.09 1.04
CA ALA A 251 -8.59 2.15 1.99
C ALA A 251 -9.32 1.65 3.26
N PHE A 252 -10.06 0.54 3.15
CA PHE A 252 -10.87 -0.03 4.24
C PHE A 252 -10.21 -1.21 4.95
N ASP A 253 -9.01 -1.62 4.56
CA ASP A 253 -8.33 -2.70 5.27
C ASP A 253 -7.80 -2.18 6.61
N SER A 254 -7.97 -2.98 7.66
CA SER A 254 -7.62 -2.62 9.03
C SER A 254 -6.10 -2.75 9.26
N VAL A 255 -5.55 -1.80 10.02
CA VAL A 255 -4.12 -1.69 10.38
C VAL A 255 -3.98 -1.62 11.89
N TRP A 256 -3.28 -2.58 12.49
CA TRP A 256 -3.20 -2.73 13.95
C TRP A 256 -1.82 -2.67 14.52
N PHE A 257 -1.77 -2.30 15.79
CA PHE A 257 -0.52 -2.27 16.54
C PHE A 257 -0.15 -3.64 17.12
N GLU A 258 1.13 -3.99 17.05
CA GLU A 258 1.69 -5.18 17.70
C GLU A 258 1.91 -4.94 19.19
N ASP A 259 1.04 -5.49 20.04
CA ASP A 259 1.04 -5.20 21.49
C ASP A 259 2.36 -5.59 22.17
N SER A 260 3.07 -6.61 21.69
CA SER A 260 4.39 -6.98 22.21
C SER A 260 5.45 -5.88 22.04
N LYS A 261 5.22 -4.88 21.17
CA LYS A 261 6.11 -3.71 20.98
C LYS A 261 5.74 -2.52 21.86
N ARG A 262 4.66 -2.59 22.65
CA ARG A 262 4.12 -1.47 23.42
C ARG A 262 5.15 -0.81 24.34
N GLU A 263 5.85 -1.61 25.14
CA GLU A 263 6.83 -1.08 26.11
C GLU A 263 8.00 -0.41 25.41
N LYS A 264 8.50 -1.01 24.32
CA LYS A 264 9.59 -0.45 23.51
C LYS A 264 9.19 0.88 22.87
N LEU A 265 7.98 0.96 22.32
CA LEU A 265 7.45 2.20 21.75
C LEU A 265 7.29 3.29 22.81
N ALA A 266 6.71 2.94 23.97
CA ALA A 266 6.52 3.87 25.07
C ALA A 266 7.84 4.42 25.62
N LEU A 267 8.87 3.57 25.74
CA LEU A 267 10.21 4.00 26.15
C LEU A 267 10.80 4.99 25.14
N TYR A 268 10.77 4.67 23.85
CA TYR A 268 11.29 5.54 22.78
C TYR A 268 10.62 6.91 22.78
N LEU A 269 9.28 6.95 22.93
CA LEU A 269 8.52 8.20 22.99
C LEU A 269 8.85 9.03 24.23
N LYS A 270 9.23 8.40 25.35
CA LYS A 270 9.62 9.11 26.58
C LYS A 270 11.08 9.56 26.60
N THR A 271 11.92 9.02 25.73
CA THR A 271 13.36 9.33 25.68
C THR A 271 13.74 10.07 24.40
N GLU A 272 13.78 9.38 23.26
CA GLU A 272 14.29 9.89 21.99
C GLU A 272 13.31 10.83 21.28
N ALA A 273 12.00 10.63 21.45
CA ALA A 273 10.95 11.42 20.81
C ALA A 273 10.08 12.21 21.80
N GLN A 274 10.60 12.49 23.01
CA GLN A 274 9.87 13.16 24.09
C GLN A 274 9.28 14.51 23.68
N ALA A 275 10.01 15.29 22.86
CA ALA A 275 9.58 16.60 22.38
C ALA A 275 8.25 16.55 21.59
N TYR A 276 7.91 15.39 21.02
CA TYR A 276 6.71 15.22 20.20
C TYR A 276 5.50 14.66 20.96
N LEU A 277 5.66 14.22 22.21
CA LEU A 277 4.55 13.71 23.03
C LEU A 277 3.38 14.71 23.13
N PRO A 278 3.61 16.04 23.32
CA PRO A 278 2.52 17.00 23.35
C PRO A 278 1.70 17.04 22.05
N ALA A 279 2.32 16.81 20.88
CA ALA A 279 1.62 16.76 19.59
C ALA A 279 0.77 15.50 19.44
N VAL A 280 1.26 14.35 19.93
CA VAL A 280 0.51 13.09 19.98
C VAL A 280 -0.70 13.24 20.90
N GLU A 281 -0.52 13.79 22.11
CA GLU A 281 -1.61 14.00 23.06
C GLU A 281 -2.63 15.03 22.59
N ALA A 282 -2.19 16.10 21.93
CA ALA A 282 -3.10 17.08 21.34
C ALA A 282 -3.94 16.46 20.21
N THR A 283 -3.36 15.57 19.42
CA THR A 283 -4.10 14.82 18.39
C THR A 283 -5.14 13.89 19.01
N ASP A 284 -4.77 13.16 20.06
CA ASP A 284 -5.66 12.27 20.80
C ASP A 284 -6.86 13.02 21.40
N ARG A 285 -6.61 14.19 22.01
CA ARG A 285 -7.67 15.07 22.54
C ARG A 285 -8.56 15.67 21.44
N LEU A 286 -7.98 16.04 20.29
CA LEU A 286 -8.74 16.62 19.17
C LEU A 286 -9.78 15.63 18.64
N ILE A 287 -9.42 14.37 18.49
CA ILE A 287 -10.31 13.35 17.92
C ILE A 287 -11.30 12.77 18.94
N ASP A 288 -11.24 13.19 20.20
CA ASP A 288 -12.10 12.63 21.25
C ASP A 288 -13.59 12.94 21.02
N GLY A 289 -14.43 11.91 20.93
CA GLY A 289 -15.82 12.00 20.50
C GLY A 289 -16.04 11.93 18.99
N PHE A 290 -14.97 11.94 18.19
CA PHE A 290 -15.01 11.83 16.73
C PHE A 290 -14.46 10.52 16.20
N GLN A 291 -14.06 9.57 17.06
CA GLN A 291 -13.30 8.39 16.66
C GLN A 291 -14.08 7.42 15.76
N SER A 292 -15.36 7.61 15.47
CA SER A 292 -16.02 6.79 14.43
C SER A 292 -15.45 7.10 13.03
N PRO A 293 -15.49 6.16 12.05
CA PRO A 293 -14.99 6.43 10.70
C PRO A 293 -15.60 7.67 10.05
N LEU A 294 -16.91 7.88 10.21
CA LEU A 294 -17.61 9.06 9.74
C LEU A 294 -17.21 10.32 10.51
N GLY A 295 -17.15 10.25 11.85
CA GLY A 295 -16.73 11.38 12.69
C GLY A 295 -15.33 11.89 12.32
N MET A 296 -14.39 10.96 12.17
CA MET A 296 -13.03 11.26 11.72
C MET A 296 -13.05 11.91 10.33
N GLU A 297 -13.90 11.44 9.40
CA GLU A 297 -14.01 12.02 8.06
C GLU A 297 -14.55 13.45 8.08
N VAL A 298 -15.59 13.70 8.87
CA VAL A 298 -16.19 15.03 9.05
C VAL A 298 -15.15 15.98 9.64
N LEU A 299 -14.54 15.61 10.77
CA LEU A 299 -13.57 16.46 11.47
C LEU A 299 -12.40 16.85 10.56
N ALA A 300 -11.85 15.88 9.82
CA ALA A 300 -10.72 16.15 8.91
C ALA A 300 -11.13 16.95 7.67
N THR A 301 -12.36 16.80 7.18
CA THR A 301 -12.87 17.60 6.07
C THR A 301 -13.06 19.06 6.49
N VAL A 302 -13.68 19.31 7.65
CA VAL A 302 -13.88 20.66 8.17
C VAL A 302 -12.54 21.32 8.47
N ASP A 303 -11.60 20.61 9.13
CA ASP A 303 -10.26 21.14 9.40
C ASP A 303 -9.51 21.49 8.11
N TRP A 304 -9.61 20.67 7.05
CA TRP A 304 -9.04 21.02 5.74
C TRP A 304 -9.63 22.31 5.19
N LEU A 305 -10.96 22.43 5.16
CA LEU A 305 -11.63 23.62 4.61
C LEU A 305 -11.22 24.89 5.35
N VAL A 306 -11.16 24.85 6.69
CA VAL A 306 -10.78 26.00 7.50
C VAL A 306 -9.29 26.34 7.31
N THR A 307 -8.42 25.33 7.25
CA THR A 307 -6.96 25.56 7.35
C THR A 307 -6.24 25.65 6.01
N ARG A 308 -6.77 25.02 4.95
CA ARG A 308 -6.18 25.02 3.60
C ARG A 308 -6.97 25.88 2.62
N GLU A 309 -8.29 25.87 2.71
CA GLU A 309 -9.17 26.64 1.83
C GLU A 309 -9.61 27.98 2.45
N HIS A 310 -9.20 28.26 3.69
CA HIS A 310 -9.52 29.48 4.44
C HIS A 310 -11.04 29.76 4.56
N VAL A 311 -11.83 28.69 4.60
CA VAL A 311 -13.28 28.76 4.82
C VAL A 311 -13.57 29.20 6.26
N GLN A 312 -14.55 30.09 6.42
CA GLN A 312 -14.97 30.51 7.76
C GLN A 312 -15.57 29.33 8.53
N PRO A 313 -15.28 29.17 9.84
CA PRO A 313 -15.79 28.08 10.66
C PRO A 313 -17.26 28.32 11.06
N THR A 314 -18.13 28.45 10.06
CA THR A 314 -19.59 28.56 10.23
C THR A 314 -20.27 27.50 9.39
N LEU A 315 -21.46 27.06 9.82
CA LEU A 315 -22.18 25.97 9.12
C LEU A 315 -22.41 26.28 7.64
N SER A 316 -22.85 27.50 7.32
CA SER A 316 -23.13 27.93 5.94
C SER A 316 -21.87 27.91 5.07
N ALA A 317 -20.77 28.48 5.54
CA ALA A 317 -19.51 28.54 4.80
C ALA A 317 -18.89 27.14 4.65
N VAL A 318 -18.95 26.31 5.68
CA VAL A 318 -18.49 24.91 5.62
C VAL A 318 -19.31 24.10 4.62
N ARG A 319 -20.64 24.26 4.58
CA ARG A 319 -21.48 23.61 3.55
C ARG A 319 -21.08 24.01 2.15
N GLU A 320 -20.91 25.30 1.90
CA GLU A 320 -20.45 25.81 0.60
C GLU A 320 -19.04 25.27 0.24
N GLY A 321 -18.14 25.20 1.22
CA GLY A 321 -16.82 24.60 1.06
C GLY A 321 -16.87 23.12 0.71
N ILE A 322 -17.81 22.36 1.30
CA ILE A 322 -18.03 20.95 0.96
C ILE A 322 -18.58 20.81 -0.47
N SER A 323 -19.54 21.65 -0.88
CA SER A 323 -20.05 21.67 -2.26
C SER A 323 -18.94 21.93 -3.29
N ASN A 324 -17.94 22.73 -2.89
CA ASN A 324 -16.77 23.07 -3.68
C ASN A 324 -15.53 22.22 -3.34
N TRP A 325 -15.70 21.01 -2.78
CA TRP A 325 -14.59 20.18 -2.32
C TRP A 325 -13.51 20.01 -3.41
N PRO A 326 -12.22 20.30 -3.13
CA PRO A 326 -11.19 20.40 -4.16
C PRO A 326 -10.90 19.09 -4.91
N ALA A 327 -11.28 17.94 -4.36
CA ALA A 327 -11.10 16.64 -5.02
C ALA A 327 -12.14 16.35 -6.12
N GLY A 328 -13.09 17.26 -6.35
CA GLY A 328 -14.04 17.20 -7.47
C GLY A 328 -15.48 16.88 -7.07
N ARG A 329 -16.40 17.15 -8.01
CA ARG A 329 -17.87 17.15 -7.76
C ARG A 329 -18.43 15.84 -7.24
N SER A 330 -17.91 14.69 -7.68
CA SER A 330 -18.41 13.39 -7.20
C SER A 330 -18.07 13.14 -5.73
N HIS A 331 -16.95 13.66 -5.26
CA HIS A 331 -16.53 13.58 -3.86
C HIS A 331 -17.26 14.62 -3.00
N ALA A 332 -17.46 15.83 -3.52
CA ALA A 332 -18.30 16.86 -2.90
C ALA A 332 -19.71 16.32 -2.63
N LYS A 333 -20.41 15.84 -3.67
CA LYS A 333 -21.77 15.32 -3.57
C LYS A 333 -21.93 14.22 -2.52
N ARG A 334 -20.99 13.26 -2.49
CA ARG A 334 -20.99 12.21 -1.46
C ARG A 334 -20.91 12.81 -0.04
N LYS A 335 -20.04 13.79 0.17
CA LYS A 335 -19.86 14.43 1.47
C LYS A 335 -21.12 15.20 1.87
N GLU A 336 -21.74 15.93 0.94
CA GLU A 336 -23.01 16.63 1.17
C GLU A 336 -24.13 15.67 1.62
N GLU A 337 -24.24 14.52 0.96
CA GLU A 337 -25.25 13.49 1.28
C GLU A 337 -25.02 12.81 2.64
N LEU A 338 -23.76 12.70 3.08
CA LEU A 338 -23.40 11.99 4.32
C LEU A 338 -23.28 12.91 5.54
N PHE A 339 -22.93 14.18 5.36
CA PHE A 339 -22.63 15.08 6.48
C PHE A 339 -23.86 15.91 6.86
N SER A 340 -24.51 15.49 7.95
CA SER A 340 -25.61 16.25 8.57
C SER A 340 -25.12 17.55 9.21
N ASP A 341 -25.99 18.56 9.31
CA ASP A 341 -25.68 19.85 9.95
C ASP A 341 -25.10 19.68 11.36
N ASN A 342 -25.76 18.88 12.20
CA ASN A 342 -25.32 18.64 13.58
C ASN A 342 -23.87 18.12 13.67
N LEU A 343 -23.46 17.24 12.75
CA LEU A 343 -22.08 16.72 12.72
C LEU A 343 -21.08 17.80 12.32
N LEU A 344 -21.46 18.68 11.37
CA LEU A 344 -20.62 19.78 10.94
C LEU A 344 -20.47 20.82 12.06
N GLU A 345 -21.55 21.16 12.75
CA GLU A 345 -21.52 22.08 13.91
C GLU A 345 -20.64 21.55 15.03
N LEU A 346 -20.79 20.27 15.41
CA LEU A 346 -19.93 19.64 16.41
C LEU A 346 -18.45 19.68 16.00
N ALA A 347 -18.14 19.44 14.72
CA ALA A 347 -16.77 19.49 14.22
C ALA A 347 -16.21 20.93 14.24
N ILE A 348 -17.01 21.91 13.85
CA ILE A 348 -16.66 23.34 13.91
C ILE A 348 -16.36 23.75 15.36
N GLU A 349 -17.24 23.39 16.30
CA GLU A 349 -17.07 23.68 17.73
C GLU A 349 -15.79 23.03 18.26
N ARG A 350 -15.57 21.75 17.94
CA ARG A 350 -14.36 21.02 18.34
C ARG A 350 -13.09 21.71 17.84
N LEU A 351 -13.03 22.10 16.57
CA LEU A 351 -11.86 22.74 15.99
C LEU A 351 -11.64 24.16 16.53
N SER A 352 -12.72 24.87 16.85
CA SER A 352 -12.67 26.23 17.43
C SER A 352 -12.25 26.23 18.91
N SER A 353 -12.48 25.12 19.63
CA SER A 353 -12.07 24.96 21.03
C SER A 353 -10.56 24.78 21.22
N ILE A 354 -9.81 24.56 20.14
CA ILE A 354 -8.36 24.39 20.18
C ILE A 354 -7.70 25.76 20.08
N PRO A 355 -6.80 26.13 21.02
CA PRO A 355 -6.09 27.40 20.96
C PRO A 355 -5.34 27.57 19.63
N PRO A 356 -5.32 28.78 19.04
CA PRO A 356 -4.48 29.05 17.87
C PRO A 356 -3.01 28.73 18.16
N ALA A 357 -2.23 28.48 17.10
CA ALA A 357 -0.78 28.39 17.20
C ALA A 357 -0.25 29.72 17.75
N GLU A 358 0.61 29.68 18.78
CA GLU A 358 1.35 30.86 19.24
C GLU A 358 2.43 31.29 18.23
#